data_AF-A0A849WU04-F1
#
_entry.id   AF-A0A849WU04-F1
#
_cell.length_a   1.000
_cell.length_b   1.000
_cell.length_c   1.000
_cell.angle_alpha   90.00
_cell.angle_beta   90.00
_cell.angle_gamma   90.00
#
_symmetry.space_group_name_H-M   'P 1'
#
loop_
_entity.id
_entity.type
_entity.pdbx_description
1 polymer ?
#
loop_
_entity_poly.entity_id
_entity_poly.type
_entity_poly.pdbx_seq_one_letter_code
_entity_poly.pdbx_strand_id
1 'polypeptide(L)'
;MSKENKNQSTAQSEKPAAPAKAGNEPLTQREGVYIAVTRTLKSNGIEVKKGVAVQTLLTPEHREAIYKLLAQGFSEKRIALKSTESNQKKISDPKALQVYIIGLVNNWLRRDQRLNGKE
;
A
#
# COMPACT_ATOMS: atom_id res chain seq x y z
N MET A 1 31.88 23.15 44.23
CA MET A 1 30.66 23.87 43.81
C MET A 1 30.33 23.42 42.40
N SER A 2 29.43 22.43 42.31
CA SER A 2 29.07 21.74 41.06
C SER A 2 28.14 22.61 40.23
N LYS A 3 28.42 22.65 38.91
CA LYS A 3 27.59 23.31 37.90
C LYS A 3 26.42 22.39 37.55
N GLU A 4 25.19 22.87 37.66
CA GLU A 4 24.01 22.17 37.13
C GLU A 4 23.20 23.14 36.27
N ASN A 5 23.39 23.04 34.95
CA ASN A 5 22.60 23.74 33.95
C ASN A 5 21.52 22.77 33.45
N LYS A 6 20.27 22.95 33.89
CA LYS A 6 19.09 22.25 33.36
C LYS A 6 18.55 23.00 32.14
N ASN A 7 18.87 22.51 30.95
CA ASN A 7 18.19 22.92 29.71
C ASN A 7 17.20 21.81 29.33
N GLN A 8 15.92 21.99 29.66
CA GLN A 8 14.83 21.11 29.24
C GLN A 8 14.36 21.56 27.85
N SER A 9 14.78 20.83 26.81
CA SER A 9 14.16 20.90 25.49
C SER A 9 13.14 19.76 25.40
N THR A 10 11.85 20.10 25.44
CA THR A 10 10.75 19.16 25.20
C THR A 10 10.80 18.66 23.77
N ALA A 11 11.24 17.41 23.60
CA ALA A 11 11.15 16.68 22.35
C ALA A 11 9.68 16.49 21.97
N GLN A 12 9.29 17.13 20.87
CA GLN A 12 8.11 16.73 20.11
C GLN A 12 8.34 15.29 19.66
N SER A 13 7.39 14.42 20.01
CA SER A 13 7.33 13.04 19.61
C SER A 13 7.15 12.93 18.09
N GLU A 14 8.28 12.91 17.37
CA GLU A 14 8.36 12.42 16.01
C GLU A 14 8.03 10.93 16.02
N LYS A 15 6.77 10.63 15.68
CA LYS A 15 6.30 9.32 15.26
C LYS A 15 7.32 8.77 14.24
N PRO A 16 7.87 7.56 14.42
CA PRO A 16 8.97 7.09 13.60
C PRO A 16 8.55 7.07 12.13
N ALA A 17 9.21 7.92 11.34
CA ALA A 17 9.21 7.80 9.89
C ALA A 17 9.64 6.37 9.56
N ALA A 18 8.78 5.66 8.81
CA ALA A 18 9.06 4.31 8.38
C ALA A 18 10.45 4.27 7.72
N PRO A 19 11.31 3.28 8.05
CA PRO A 19 12.66 3.23 7.53
C PRO A 19 12.60 3.13 6.01
N ALA A 20 13.30 4.03 5.33
CA ALA A 20 13.58 3.91 3.91
C ALA A 20 14.31 2.59 3.66
N LYS A 21 13.58 1.56 3.23
CA LYS A 21 14.15 0.25 2.92
C LYS A 21 14.90 0.33 1.59
N ALA A 22 16.19 0.65 1.68
CA ALA A 22 17.17 0.27 0.68
C ALA A 22 17.49 -1.23 0.86
N GLY A 23 17.01 -2.07 -0.05
CA GLY A 23 17.25 -3.51 -0.05
C GLY A 23 16.21 -4.20 -0.93
N ASN A 24 16.62 -5.22 -1.67
CA ASN A 24 15.86 -5.96 -2.68
C ASN A 24 14.65 -6.76 -2.14
N GLU A 25 14.02 -6.29 -1.06
CA GLU A 25 12.85 -6.92 -0.44
C GLU A 25 11.57 -6.60 -1.21
N PRO A 26 10.67 -7.59 -1.39
CA PRO A 26 9.40 -7.35 -2.04
C PRO A 26 8.54 -6.38 -1.23
N LEU A 27 7.84 -5.49 -1.93
CA LEU A 27 6.88 -4.55 -1.34
C LEU A 27 5.87 -5.29 -0.48
N THR A 28 5.49 -4.74 0.66
CA THR A 28 4.37 -5.30 1.41
C THR A 28 3.09 -5.22 0.57
N GLN A 29 2.11 -6.08 0.86
CA GLN A 29 0.83 -6.05 0.14
C GLN A 29 0.12 -4.70 0.24
N ARG A 30 0.23 -4.05 1.41
CA ARG A 30 -0.30 -2.71 1.64
C ARG A 30 0.36 -1.69 0.71
N GLU A 31 1.69 -1.70 0.62
CA GLU A 31 2.45 -0.80 -0.25
C GLU A 31 2.16 -1.09 -1.73
N GLY A 32 2.10 -2.37 -2.11
CA GLY A 32 1.75 -2.78 -3.46
C GLY A 32 0.38 -2.24 -3.90
N VAL A 33 -0.64 -2.33 -3.05
CA VAL A 33 -1.96 -1.75 -3.34
C VAL A 33 -1.91 -0.23 -3.42
N TYR A 34 -1.26 0.44 -2.47
CA TYR A 34 -1.12 1.90 -2.49
C TYR A 34 -0.43 2.40 -3.77
N ILE A 35 0.69 1.79 -4.16
CA ILE A 35 1.43 2.13 -5.37
C ILE A 35 0.57 1.87 -6.61
N ALA A 36 -0.10 0.71 -6.70
CA ALA A 36 -0.96 0.40 -7.84
C ALA A 36 -2.10 1.41 -7.99
N VAL A 37 -2.78 1.76 -6.89
CA VAL A 37 -3.88 2.73 -6.88
C VAL A 37 -3.40 4.12 -7.28
N THR A 38 -2.37 4.64 -6.62
CA THR A 38 -1.81 5.97 -6.91
C THR A 38 -1.27 6.09 -8.33
N ARG A 39 -0.58 5.06 -8.83
CA ARG A 39 -0.10 5.01 -10.22
C ARG A 39 -1.25 5.07 -11.21
N THR A 40 -2.29 4.26 -11.01
CA THR A 40 -3.47 4.27 -11.89
C THR A 40 -4.15 5.64 -11.89
N LEU A 41 -4.39 6.24 -10.73
CA LEU A 41 -5.04 7.57 -10.66
C LEU A 41 -4.18 8.66 -11.28
N LYS A 42 -2.87 8.68 -10.99
CA LYS A 42 -1.93 9.64 -11.55
C LYS A 42 -1.83 9.52 -13.07
N SER A 43 -1.79 8.30 -13.60
CA SER A 43 -1.78 8.07 -15.05
C SER A 43 -3.07 8.51 -15.76
N ASN A 44 -4.18 8.62 -15.02
CA ASN A 44 -5.45 9.13 -15.54
C ASN A 44 -5.68 10.62 -15.17
N GLY A 45 -4.67 11.32 -14.63
CA GLY A 45 -4.77 12.74 -14.27
C GLY A 45 -5.69 13.01 -13.06
N ILE A 46 -5.99 12.00 -12.25
CA ILE A 46 -6.86 12.14 -11.08
C ILE A 46 -6.01 12.44 -9.85
N GLU A 47 -6.28 13.59 -9.24
CA GLU A 47 -5.63 14.01 -8.00
C GLU A 47 -6.39 13.49 -6.78
N VAL A 48 -5.67 12.84 -5.86
CA VAL A 48 -6.23 12.37 -4.59
C VAL A 48 -6.18 13.51 -3.59
N LYS A 49 -7.35 14.07 -3.25
CA LYS A 49 -7.48 15.13 -2.23
C LYS A 49 -7.56 14.54 -0.83
N LYS A 50 -7.01 15.27 0.13
CA LYS A 50 -7.15 14.99 1.56
C LYS A 50 -8.64 14.93 1.96
N GLY A 51 -9.02 14.00 2.81
CA GLY A 51 -10.42 13.81 3.22
C GLY A 51 -11.30 13.04 2.22
N VAL A 52 -10.81 12.71 1.01
CA VAL A 52 -11.59 11.98 0.01
C VAL A 52 -11.20 10.50 0.01
N ALA A 53 -12.20 9.64 0.16
CA ALA A 53 -11.99 8.20 0.06
C ALA A 53 -11.75 7.82 -1.41
N VAL A 54 -10.57 7.30 -1.74
CA VAL A 54 -10.14 6.95 -3.10
C VAL A 54 -11.10 5.98 -3.79
N GLN A 55 -11.80 5.14 -3.03
CA GLN A 55 -12.82 4.24 -3.56
C GLN A 55 -13.90 4.96 -4.40
N THR A 56 -14.18 6.23 -4.13
CA THR A 56 -15.18 7.04 -4.86
C THR A 56 -14.64 7.60 -6.17
N LEU A 57 -13.32 7.55 -6.38
CA LEU A 57 -12.63 8.03 -7.58
C LEU A 57 -12.33 6.89 -8.58
N LEU A 58 -12.52 5.64 -8.17
CA LEU A 58 -12.17 4.46 -8.96
C LEU A 58 -13.35 4.01 -9.82
N THR A 59 -13.17 4.08 -11.14
CA THR A 59 -14.07 3.47 -12.13
C THR A 59 -13.75 1.96 -12.27
N PRO A 60 -14.61 1.18 -12.96
CA PRO A 60 -14.32 -0.22 -13.28
C PRO A 60 -12.98 -0.40 -14.02
N GLU A 61 -12.65 0.51 -14.93
CA GLU A 61 -11.41 0.48 -15.73
C GLU A 61 -10.18 0.72 -14.85
N HIS A 62 -10.28 1.67 -13.91
CA HIS A 62 -9.21 1.88 -12.93
C HIS A 62 -8.96 0.62 -12.09
N ARG A 63 -10.04 -0.03 -11.65
CA ARG A 63 -9.95 -1.27 -10.86
C ARG A 63 -9.30 -2.38 -11.66
N GLU A 64 -9.68 -2.56 -12.91
CA GLU A 64 -9.06 -3.56 -13.79
C GLU A 64 -7.55 -3.31 -13.97
N ALA A 65 -7.14 -2.05 -14.19
CA ALA A 65 -5.73 -1.67 -14.29
C ALA A 65 -4.96 -1.97 -12.98
N ILE A 66 -5.55 -1.65 -11.83
CA ILE A 66 -4.98 -1.98 -10.51
C ILE A 66 -4.81 -3.49 -10.37
N TYR A 67 -5.81 -4.28 -10.76
CA TYR A 67 -5.74 -5.74 -10.65
C TYR A 67 -4.62 -6.33 -11.52
N LYS A 68 -4.46 -5.83 -12.76
CA LYS A 68 -3.37 -6.22 -13.66
C LYS A 68 -2.00 -5.91 -13.06
N LEU A 69 -1.81 -4.70 -12.51
CA LEU A 69 -0.55 -4.30 -11.87
C LEU A 69 -0.21 -5.18 -10.66
N LEU A 70 -1.20 -5.51 -9.84
CA LEU A 70 -1.01 -6.37 -8.67
C LEU A 70 -0.73 -7.82 -9.07
N ALA A 71 -1.45 -8.36 -10.05
CA ALA A 71 -1.21 -9.70 -10.57
C ALA A 71 0.23 -9.84 -11.09
N GLN A 72 0.68 -8.88 -11.90
CA GLN A 72 2.06 -8.81 -12.36
C GLN A 72 3.04 -8.71 -11.19
N GLY A 73 2.76 -7.85 -10.21
CA GLY A 73 3.60 -7.69 -9.02
C GLY A 73 3.74 -8.97 -8.18
N PHE A 74 2.69 -9.78 -8.07
CA PHE A 74 2.75 -11.09 -7.41
C PHE A 74 3.53 -12.12 -8.24
N SER A 75 3.27 -12.20 -9.55
CA SER A 75 3.97 -13.13 -10.45
C SER A 75 5.48 -12.87 -10.51
N GLU A 76 5.89 -11.61 -10.51
CA GLU A 76 7.30 -11.21 -10.52
C GLU A 76 7.94 -11.18 -9.13
N LYS A 77 7.21 -11.60 -8.08
CA LYS A 77 7.66 -11.55 -6.68
C LYS A 77 8.07 -10.14 -6.23
N ARG A 78 7.56 -9.08 -6.88
CA ARG A 78 7.73 -7.68 -6.44
C ARG A 78 6.86 -7.33 -5.24
N ILE A 79 5.76 -8.06 -5.05
CA ILE A 79 4.85 -7.91 -3.89
C ILE A 79 4.95 -9.17 -3.03
N ALA A 80 5.14 -8.96 -1.73
CA ALA A 80 5.30 -10.01 -0.76
C ALA A 80 4.03 -10.85 -0.66
N LEU A 81 4.17 -12.15 -0.90
CA LEU A 81 3.17 -13.15 -0.60
C LEU A 81 3.84 -14.27 0.17
N LYS A 82 3.32 -14.61 1.36
CA LYS A 82 3.89 -15.68 2.18
C LYS A 82 3.88 -16.99 1.39
N SER A 83 5.02 -17.68 1.34
CA SER A 83 5.16 -19.00 0.72
C SER A 83 4.45 -20.07 1.54
N THR A 84 3.14 -20.15 1.39
CA THR A 84 2.29 -21.24 1.91
C THR A 84 1.72 -22.00 0.71
N GLU A 85 1.39 -23.27 0.88
CA GLU A 85 0.79 -24.07 -0.20
C GLU A 85 -0.47 -23.40 -0.79
N SER A 86 -1.31 -22.82 0.07
CA SER A 86 -2.50 -22.07 -0.35
C SER A 86 -2.15 -20.88 -1.25
N ASN A 87 -1.09 -20.15 -0.93
CA ASN A 87 -0.68 -18.99 -1.71
C ASN A 87 0.06 -19.35 -3.00
N GLN A 88 0.82 -20.45 -3.00
CA GLN A 88 1.45 -20.96 -4.22
C GLN A 88 0.38 -21.39 -5.23
N LYS A 89 -0.66 -22.12 -4.77
CA LYS A 89 -1.81 -22.48 -5.61
C LYS A 89 -2.51 -21.25 -6.20
N LYS A 90 -2.64 -20.16 -5.43
CA LYS A 90 -3.20 -18.89 -5.93
C LYS A 90 -2.33 -18.28 -7.03
N ILE A 91 -1.01 -18.26 -6.89
CA ILE A 91 -0.12 -17.72 -7.93
C ILE A 91 -0.23 -18.54 -9.22
N SER A 92 -0.37 -19.86 -9.11
CA SER A 92 -0.47 -20.76 -10.26
C SER A 92 -1.83 -20.72 -10.98
N ASP A 93 -2.89 -20.26 -10.33
CA ASP A 93 -4.23 -20.11 -10.93
C ASP A 93 -4.62 -18.63 -11.08
N PRO A 94 -4.63 -18.09 -12.32
CA PRO A 94 -5.01 -16.70 -12.58
C PRO A 94 -6.37 -16.29 -11.99
N LYS A 95 -7.37 -17.21 -11.97
CA LYS A 95 -8.70 -16.90 -11.43
C LYS A 95 -8.64 -16.78 -9.91
N ALA A 96 -7.98 -17.71 -9.23
CA ALA A 96 -7.77 -17.66 -7.79
C ALA A 96 -6.97 -16.41 -7.37
N LEU A 97 -5.92 -16.06 -8.13
CA LEU A 97 -5.15 -14.84 -7.91
C LEU A 97 -6.02 -13.60 -8.05
N GLN A 98 -6.87 -13.54 -9.08
CA GLN A 98 -7.77 -12.41 -9.32
C GLN A 98 -8.76 -12.22 -8.16
N VAL A 99 -9.41 -13.28 -7.69
CA VAL A 99 -10.32 -13.24 -6.53
C VAL A 99 -9.58 -12.73 -5.29
N TYR A 100 -8.37 -13.23 -5.05
CA TYR A 100 -7.53 -12.78 -3.95
C TYR A 100 -7.19 -11.29 -4.04
N ILE A 101 -6.79 -10.80 -5.22
CA ILE A 101 -6.46 -9.40 -5.47
C ILE A 101 -7.68 -8.49 -5.23
N ILE A 102 -8.87 -8.88 -5.69
CA ILE A 102 -10.10 -8.09 -5.47
C ILE A 102 -10.35 -7.92 -3.97
N GLY A 103 -10.25 -9.01 -3.20
CA GLY A 103 -10.39 -8.96 -1.74
C GLY A 103 -9.32 -8.08 -1.09
N LEU A 104 -8.07 -8.20 -1.55
CA LEU A 104 -6.94 -7.42 -1.06
C LEU A 104 -7.14 -5.92 -1.29
N VAL A 105 -7.51 -5.51 -2.50
CA VAL A 105 -7.75 -4.10 -2.85
C VAL A 105 -8.89 -3.53 -2.02
N ASN A 106 -10.03 -4.21 -1.95
CA ASN A 106 -11.18 -3.73 -1.18
C ASN A 106 -10.90 -3.63 0.32
N ASN A 107 -10.07 -4.52 0.87
CA ASN A 107 -9.61 -4.44 2.25
C ASN A 107 -8.74 -3.18 2.48
N TRP A 108 -7.77 -2.92 1.61
CA TRP A 108 -6.84 -1.81 1.79
C TRP A 108 -7.42 -0.44 1.44
N LEU A 109 -8.36 -0.34 0.49
CA LEU A 109 -9.10 0.90 0.25
C LEU A 109 -9.87 1.37 1.50
N ARG A 110 -10.32 0.45 2.36
CA ARG A 110 -11.01 0.76 3.61
C ARG A 110 -10.04 1.01 4.77
N ARG A 111 -8.93 0.28 4.83
CA ARG A 111 -8.01 0.26 5.98
C ARG A 111 -6.83 1.22 5.88
N ASP A 112 -6.34 1.53 4.69
CA ASP A 112 -5.20 2.43 4.53
C ASP A 112 -5.66 3.89 4.66
N GLN A 113 -5.13 4.60 5.65
CA GLN A 113 -5.48 6.00 5.93
C GLN A 113 -5.24 6.92 4.73
N ARG A 114 -4.21 6.60 3.93
CA ARG A 114 -3.84 7.29 2.69
C ARG A 114 -4.87 7.14 1.58
N LEU A 115 -5.73 6.13 1.65
CA LEU A 115 -6.72 5.80 0.63
C LEU A 115 -8.16 6.00 1.11
N ASN A 116 -8.43 5.91 2.41
CA ASN A 116 -9.78 5.91 2.95
C ASN A 116 -10.33 7.30 3.32
N GLY A 117 -9.56 8.37 3.07
CA GLY A 117 -9.97 9.75 3.32
C GLY A 117 -9.96 10.16 4.79
N LYS A 118 -9.28 9.42 5.68
CA LYS A 118 -9.16 9.75 7.11
C LYS A 118 -7.86 10.48 7.49
N GLU A 119 -6.98 10.75 6.52
CA GLU A 119 -5.77 11.55 6.73
C GLU A 119 -6.05 13.05 6.81
#